data_AF-A0A840DY94-F1
#
_entry.id   AF-A0A840DY94-F1
#
_cell.length_a   1.000
_cell.length_b   1.000
_cell.length_c   1.000
_cell.angle_alpha   90.00
_cell.angle_beta   90.00
_cell.angle_gamma   90.00
#
_symmetry.space_group_name_H-M   'P 1'
#
loop_
_entity.id
_entity.type
_entity.pdbx_description
1 polymer ?
#
loop_
_entity_poly.entity_id
_entity_poly.type
_entity_poly.pdbx_seq_one_letter_code
_entity_poly.pdbx_strand_id
1 'polypeptide(L)'
;MITTEACCSVENGRHFIQHVLDETSLELEIIDRQTEVRFAVTGCSALVESNTQAIVFFDIEGRSLEIVLLDVPQKRFFCLAGQITTWNSLPVGVVMFAERFGEGDISLDDFEKMKSYV
;
A
#
# COMPACT_ATOMS: atom_id res chain seq x y z
N MET A 1 0.45 15.61 7.59
CA MET A 1 -0.21 14.39 7.03
C MET A 1 0.67 13.86 5.90
N ILE A 2 0.55 12.59 5.51
CA ILE A 2 1.37 12.02 4.43
C ILE A 2 0.57 11.93 3.12
N THR A 3 1.26 12.05 1.98
CA THR A 3 0.76 11.77 0.64
C THR A 3 1.73 10.87 -0.10
N THR A 4 1.22 10.06 -1.02
CA THR A 4 1.96 8.95 -1.62
C THR A 4 1.89 9.01 -3.15
N GLU A 5 1.90 7.86 -3.83
CA GLU A 5 2.17 7.69 -5.25
C GLU A 5 1.33 8.59 -6.18
N ALA A 6 0.05 8.81 -5.86
CA ALA A 6 -0.85 9.60 -6.70
C ALA A 6 -0.39 11.06 -6.89
N CYS A 7 0.20 11.68 -5.87
CA CYS A 7 0.73 13.04 -5.98
C CYS A 7 2.15 13.08 -6.56
N CYS A 8 2.91 12.00 -6.44
CA CYS A 8 4.28 11.91 -6.94
C CYS A 8 4.36 11.66 -8.45
N SER A 9 3.36 11.00 -9.02
CA SER A 9 3.40 10.47 -10.39
C SER A 9 2.91 11.45 -11.47
N VAL A 10 2.42 12.63 -11.06
CA VAL A 10 1.82 13.61 -11.97
C VAL A 10 2.57 14.95 -11.91
N GLU A 11 2.73 15.58 -13.07
CA GLU A 11 3.52 16.82 -13.22
C GLU A 11 2.96 17.98 -12.39
N ASN A 12 1.64 18.00 -12.15
CA ASN A 12 0.94 19.00 -11.34
C ASN A 12 0.88 18.66 -9.84
N GLY A 13 1.52 17.59 -9.37
CA GLY A 13 1.44 17.14 -7.97
C GLY A 13 1.88 18.18 -6.96
N ARG A 14 2.93 18.96 -7.28
CA ARG A 14 3.40 20.06 -6.42
C ARG A 14 2.38 21.19 -6.30
N HIS A 15 1.68 21.50 -7.40
CA HIS A 15 0.62 22.51 -7.40
C HIS A 15 -0.56 22.06 -6.52
N PHE A 16 -0.93 20.78 -6.60
CA PHE A 16 -1.97 20.21 -5.74
C PHE A 16 -1.60 20.31 -4.24
N ILE A 17 -0.37 19.95 -3.87
CA ILE A 17 0.11 20.05 -2.48
C ILE A 17 0.05 21.49 -1.97
N GLN A 18 0.48 22.47 -2.78
CA GLN A 18 0.39 23.88 -2.42
C GLN A 18 -1.06 24.33 -2.23
N HIS A 19 -1.97 23.93 -3.13
CA HIS A 19 -3.40 24.22 -2.99
C HIS A 19 -3.99 23.67 -1.69
N VAL A 20 -3.64 22.43 -1.32
CA VAL A 20 -4.10 21.84 -0.05
C VAL A 20 -3.59 22.65 1.13
N LEU A 21 -2.32 23.07 1.12
CA LEU A 21 -1.75 23.90 2.18
C LEU A 21 -2.48 25.25 2.29
N ASP A 22 -2.71 25.92 1.16
CA ASP A 22 -3.34 27.24 1.13
C ASP A 22 -4.81 27.19 1.59
N GLU A 23 -5.55 26.14 1.22
CA GLU A 23 -6.98 26.01 1.53
C GLU A 23 -7.26 25.40 2.91
N THR A 24 -6.38 24.52 3.40
CA THR A 24 -6.64 23.73 4.63
C THR A 24 -5.63 23.98 5.75
N SER A 25 -4.52 24.68 5.46
CA SER A 25 -3.36 24.81 6.36
C SER A 25 -2.74 23.46 6.76
N LEU A 26 -2.99 22.40 5.99
CA LEU A 26 -2.39 21.07 6.19
C LEU A 26 -1.10 20.96 5.37
N GLU A 27 0.01 20.71 6.07
CA GLU A 27 1.26 20.33 5.44
C GLU A 27 1.23 18.85 5.05
N LEU A 28 1.36 18.59 3.76
CA LEU A 28 1.47 17.25 3.19
C LEU A 28 2.94 16.91 2.92
N GLU A 29 3.40 15.83 3.52
CA GLU A 29 4.72 15.26 3.25
C GLU A 29 4.60 14.12 2.23
N ILE A 30 5.41 14.18 1.16
CA ILE A 30 5.56 13.07 0.24
C ILE A 30 6.49 12.04 0.86
N ILE A 31 6.01 10.80 0.98
CA ILE A 31 6.85 9.65 1.37
C ILE A 31 7.00 8.67 0.22
N ASP A 32 8.08 7.88 0.21
CA ASP A 32 8.26 6.80 -0.75
C ASP A 32 7.48 5.54 -0.34
N ARG A 33 7.28 4.62 -1.30
CA ARG A 33 6.55 3.36 -1.06
C ARG A 33 7.19 2.52 0.06
N GLN A 34 8.51 2.53 0.17
CA GLN A 34 9.19 1.77 1.23
C GLN A 34 8.82 2.31 2.61
N THR A 35 8.72 3.62 2.76
CA THR A 35 8.32 4.29 4.00
C THR A 35 6.84 4.04 4.30
N GLU A 36 5.98 4.11 3.30
CA GLU A 36 4.54 3.80 3.41
C GLU A 36 4.33 2.36 3.91
N VAL A 37 4.95 1.37 3.28
CA VAL A 37 4.90 -0.04 3.68
C VAL A 37 5.36 -0.23 5.13
N ARG A 38 6.42 0.46 5.54
CA ARG A 38 6.91 0.40 6.93
C ARG A 38 5.89 0.99 7.91
N PHE A 39 5.17 2.05 7.53
CA PHE A 39 4.08 2.58 8.35
C PHE A 39 2.88 1.65 8.40
N ALA A 40 2.46 1.06 7.28
CA ALA A 40 1.38 0.08 7.23
C ALA A 40 1.66 -1.14 8.12
N VAL A 41 2.85 -1.74 7.97
CA VAL A 41 3.32 -2.85 8.82
C VAL A 41 3.35 -2.45 10.30
N THR A 42 3.83 -1.24 10.60
CA THR A 42 3.86 -0.76 11.99
C THR A 42 2.46 -0.66 12.57
N GLY A 43 1.50 -0.12 11.81
CA GLY A 43 0.09 0.00 12.20
C GLY A 43 -0.58 -1.35 12.51
N CYS A 44 -0.18 -2.41 11.82
CA CYS A 44 -0.72 -3.76 12.02
C CYS A 44 -0.02 -4.58 13.11
N SER A 45 1.01 -4.04 13.77
CA SER A 45 1.80 -4.78 14.78
C SER A 45 0.95 -5.39 15.90
N ALA A 46 -0.16 -4.75 16.28
CA ALA A 46 -1.06 -5.21 17.33
C ALA A 46 -1.86 -6.48 16.96
N LEU A 47 -1.93 -6.82 15.67
CA LEU A 47 -2.68 -7.98 15.17
C LEU A 47 -1.85 -9.28 15.19
N VAL A 48 -0.55 -9.19 15.49
CA VAL A 48 0.37 -10.33 15.43
C VAL A 48 0.30 -11.15 16.72
N GLU A 49 0.05 -12.45 16.58
CA GLU A 49 0.02 -13.38 17.70
C GLU A 49 1.44 -13.65 18.24
N SER A 50 1.53 -14.00 19.53
CA SER A 50 2.82 -14.21 20.20
C SER A 50 3.66 -15.37 19.64
N ASN A 51 3.04 -16.30 18.93
CA ASN A 51 3.70 -17.50 18.41
C ASN A 51 3.84 -17.48 16.87
N THR A 52 3.56 -16.33 16.23
CA THR A 52 3.79 -16.15 14.79
C THR A 52 5.29 -16.16 14.51
N GLN A 53 5.73 -16.98 13.55
CA GLN A 53 7.14 -17.11 13.16
C GLN A 53 7.49 -16.32 11.90
N ALA A 54 6.50 -16.16 11.01
CA ALA A 54 6.65 -15.40 9.77
C ALA A 54 5.30 -14.81 9.37
N ILE A 55 5.32 -13.70 8.64
CA ILE A 55 4.13 -13.02 8.12
C ILE A 55 4.37 -12.71 6.65
N VAL A 56 3.36 -13.00 5.82
CA VAL A 56 3.24 -12.39 4.50
C VAL A 56 2.18 -11.30 4.62
N PHE A 57 2.60 -10.06 4.46
CA PHE A 57 1.74 -8.89 4.54
C PHE A 57 1.45 -8.38 3.12
N PHE A 58 0.18 -8.11 2.86
CA PHE A 58 -0.31 -7.57 1.60
C PHE A 58 -0.91 -6.20 1.85
N ASP A 59 -0.41 -5.18 1.16
CA ASP A 59 -1.03 -3.86 1.11
C ASP A 59 -1.63 -3.65 -0.28
N ILE A 60 -2.96 -3.63 -0.39
CA ILE A 60 -3.65 -3.47 -1.67
C ILE A 60 -4.07 -2.02 -1.82
N GLU A 61 -3.33 -1.28 -2.64
CA GLU A 61 -3.59 0.12 -2.92
C GLU A 61 -4.42 0.29 -4.20
N GLY A 62 -4.71 1.55 -4.54
CA GLY A 62 -5.47 1.89 -5.74
C GLY A 62 -4.78 1.45 -7.03
N ARG A 63 -3.45 1.59 -7.10
CA ARG A 63 -2.69 1.33 -8.34
C ARG A 63 -1.54 0.33 -8.18
N SER A 64 -1.23 -0.07 -6.96
CA SER A 64 -0.17 -1.02 -6.64
C SER A 64 -0.60 -2.01 -5.55
N LEU A 65 0.19 -3.08 -5.44
CA LEU A 65 0.06 -4.11 -4.43
C LEU A 65 1.43 -4.41 -3.85
N GLU A 66 1.56 -4.22 -2.56
CA GLU A 66 2.80 -4.44 -1.85
C GLU A 66 2.79 -5.81 -1.20
N ILE A 67 3.82 -6.63 -1.48
CA ILE A 67 4.02 -7.93 -0.86
C ILE A 67 5.25 -7.86 0.03
N VAL A 68 5.07 -8.08 1.32
CA VAL A 68 6.12 -7.98 2.32
C VAL A 68 6.26 -9.30 3.05
N LEU A 69 7.49 -9.83 3.15
CA LEU A 69 7.80 -10.96 4.02
C LEU A 69 8.47 -10.44 5.28
N LEU A 70 7.98 -10.89 6.43
CA LEU A 70 8.54 -10.59 7.73
C LEU A 70 8.88 -11.87 8.48
N ASP A 71 10.07 -11.91 9.08
CA ASP A 71 10.45 -12.97 10.03
C ASP A 71 10.19 -12.48 11.44
N VAL A 72 9.37 -13.20 12.22
CA VAL A 72 8.99 -12.81 13.58
C VAL A 72 9.71 -13.71 14.59
N PRO A 73 10.92 -13.33 15.04
CA PRO A 73 11.64 -14.13 16.02
C PRO A 73 10.93 -14.10 17.38
N GLN A 74 11.10 -15.18 18.15
CA GLN A 74 10.46 -15.36 19.47
C GLN A 74 10.75 -14.22 20.47
N LYS A 75 11.85 -13.48 20.28
CA LYS A 75 12.12 -12.25 21.01
C LYS A 75 11.35 -11.11 20.35
N ARG A 76 10.19 -10.77 20.92
CA ARG A 76 9.37 -9.63 20.51
C ARG A 76 10.23 -8.38 20.32
N PHE A 77 10.37 -7.93 19.08
CA PHE A 77 10.82 -6.57 18.80
C PHE A 77 9.63 -5.63 18.90
N PHE A 78 9.83 -4.44 19.49
CA PHE A 78 8.79 -3.42 19.62
C PHE A 78 8.34 -2.83 18.26
N CYS A 79 9.08 -3.11 17.17
CA CYS A 79 8.80 -2.58 15.84
C CYS A 79 8.81 -3.70 14.80
N LEU A 80 7.62 -4.07 14.31
CA LEU A 80 7.44 -5.10 13.29
C LEU A 80 8.06 -4.69 11.95
N ALA A 81 8.07 -3.40 11.62
CA ALA A 81 8.69 -2.89 10.39
C ALA A 81 10.21 -3.10 10.33
N GLY A 82 10.87 -3.35 11.46
CA GLY A 82 12.28 -3.74 11.50
C GLY A 82 12.52 -5.22 11.16
N GLN A 83 11.46 -6.01 11.04
CA GLN A 83 11.51 -7.44 10.74
C GLN A 83 11.22 -7.76 9.27
N ILE A 84 11.09 -6.75 8.41
CA ILE A 84 10.89 -6.93 6.97
C ILE A 84 12.16 -7.56 6.38
N THR A 85 12.03 -8.80 5.91
CA THR A 85 13.12 -9.56 5.27
C THR A 85 13.20 -9.24 3.79
N THR A 86 12.06 -9.12 3.12
CA THR A 86 11.98 -8.69 1.72
C THR A 86 10.65 -8.03 1.41
N TRP A 87 10.64 -7.17 0.39
CA TRP A 87 9.45 -6.50 -0.11
C TRP A 87 9.51 -6.38 -1.63
N ASN A 88 8.35 -6.48 -2.27
CA ASN A 88 8.18 -6.22 -3.69
C ASN A 88 6.88 -5.44 -3.92
N SER A 89 6.89 -4.59 -4.94
CA SER A 89 5.74 -3.81 -5.38
C SER A 89 5.29 -4.29 -6.74
N LEU A 90 4.03 -4.69 -6.83
CA LEU A 90 3.39 -5.11 -8.07
C LEU A 90 2.53 -3.97 -8.62
N PRO A 91 2.57 -3.70 -9.94
CA PRO A 91 1.73 -2.69 -10.58
C PRO A 91 0.31 -3.24 -10.77
N VAL A 92 -0.35 -3.57 -9.67
CA VAL A 92 -1.68 -4.19 -9.64
C VAL A 92 -2.43 -3.54 -8.49
N GLY A 93 -3.53 -2.83 -8.77
CA GLY A 93 -4.33 -2.17 -7.74
C GLY A 93 -5.81 -2.11 -8.08
N VAL A 94 -6.65 -1.79 -7.10
CA VAL A 94 -8.11 -1.88 -7.26
C VAL A 94 -8.68 -0.85 -8.24
N VAL A 95 -8.11 0.35 -8.32
CA VAL A 95 -8.48 1.37 -9.30
C VAL A 95 -8.05 0.93 -10.70
N MET A 96 -6.87 0.33 -10.84
CA MET A 96 -6.42 -0.22 -12.13
C MET A 96 -7.37 -1.33 -12.64
N PHE A 97 -7.82 -2.22 -11.75
CA PHE A 97 -8.81 -3.24 -12.12
C PHE A 97 -10.15 -2.60 -12.50
N ALA A 98 -10.63 -1.61 -11.73
CA ALA A 98 -11.87 -0.91 -12.04
C ALA A 98 -11.80 -0.17 -13.39
N GLU A 99 -10.71 0.53 -13.68
CA GLU A 99 -10.48 1.21 -14.97
C GLU A 99 -10.45 0.24 -16.14
N ARG A 100 -9.97 -1.00 -15.92
CA ARG A 100 -9.74 -1.97 -16.99
C ARG A 100 -10.89 -2.97 -17.20
N PHE A 101 -11.62 -3.29 -16.15
CA PHE A 101 -12.64 -4.36 -16.14
C PHE A 101 -13.99 -3.90 -15.55
N GLY A 102 -14.06 -2.73 -14.94
CA GLY A 102 -15.19 -2.28 -14.12
C GLY A 102 -16.18 -1.36 -14.85
N GLU A 103 -16.71 -1.77 -15.99
CA GLU A 103 -17.91 -1.13 -16.54
C GLU A 103 -19.16 -1.94 -16.17
N GLY A 104 -19.97 -1.41 -15.23
CA GLY A 104 -21.24 -2.01 -14.82
C GLY A 104 -21.13 -3.11 -13.75
N ASP A 105 -22.10 -4.02 -13.71
CA ASP A 105 -22.10 -5.16 -12.79
C ASP A 105 -21.03 -6.18 -13.21
N ILE A 106 -20.15 -6.54 -12.27
CA ILE A 106 -19.05 -7.47 -12.53
C ILE A 106 -19.59 -8.89 -12.62
N SER A 107 -19.45 -9.52 -13.79
CA SER A 107 -19.81 -10.92 -13.99
C SER A 107 -18.71 -11.87 -13.49
N LEU A 108 -19.05 -13.15 -13.33
CA LEU A 108 -18.05 -14.19 -13.05
C LEU A 108 -16.98 -14.29 -14.16
N ASP A 109 -17.36 -14.06 -15.42
CA ASP A 109 -16.42 -14.08 -16.55
C ASP A 109 -15.41 -12.93 -16.44
N ASP A 110 -15.85 -11.75 -15.98
CA ASP A 110 -14.94 -10.61 -15.74
C ASP A 110 -14.00 -10.88 -14.58
N PHE A 111 -14.48 -11.56 -13.53
CA PHE A 111 -13.62 -12.02 -12.44
C PHE A 111 -12.56 -13.04 -12.92
N GLU A 112 -12.91 -14.00 -13.78
CA GLU A 112 -11.95 -14.93 -14.37
C GLU A 112 -10.91 -14.21 -15.26
N LYS A 113 -11.31 -13.17 -16.00
CA LYS A 113 -10.38 -12.31 -16.76
C LYS A 113 -9.44 -11.55 -15.83
N MET A 114 -9.93 -11.00 -14.73
CA MET A 114 -9.10 -10.34 -13.72
C MET A 114 -8.06 -11.30 -13.15
N LYS A 115 -8.47 -12.51 -12.75
CA LYS A 115 -7.53 -13.53 -12.24
C LYS A 115 -6.47 -13.92 -13.26
N SER A 116 -6.84 -14.02 -14.54
CA SER A 116 -5.90 -14.38 -15.61
C SER A 116 -4.92 -13.25 -15.98
N TYR A 117 -5.20 -12.02 -15.54
CA TYR A 117 -4.34 -10.86 -15.79
C TYR A 117 -3.17 -10.76 -14.80
N VAL A 118 -3.30 -11.35 -13.61
CA VAL A 118 -2.34 -11.28 -12.50
C VAL A 118 -1.44 -12.51 -12.43
#